data_AF-A0A067PUA6-F1
#
_entry.id   AF-A0A067PUA6-F1
#
_cell.length_a   1.000
_cell.length_b   1.000
_cell.length_c   1.000
_cell.angle_alpha   90.00
_cell.angle_beta   90.00
_cell.angle_gamma   90.00
#
_symmetry.space_group_name_H-M   'P 1'
#
loop_
_entity.id
_entity.type
_entity.pdbx_description
1 polymer ?
#
loop_
_entity_poly.entity_id
_entity_poly.type
_entity_poly.pdbx_seq_one_letter_code
_entity_poly.pdbx_strand_id
1 'polypeptide(L)'
;MSRGGRGGGRGGFGGGRGGGGGGKSMFAGSSNAPPMGLSFADIQAMSREATALYPPMDPLPSLTEYTPDEKTISDLQTGFITRMRKSPYYIVETTKSTELPRYSDKYRPSPASQPTLKRSDLHQPFFPQEIFEGYFNPKKKRKITKSTSKKKLNLNEMAEDGDDQVRAC
;
A
#
# COMPACT_ATOMS: atom_id res chain seq x y z
N MET A 1 -38.03 48.46 -4.40
CA MET A 1 -39.36 48.31 -3.78
C MET A 1 -39.46 46.87 -3.29
N SER A 2 -39.38 46.57 -1.97
CA SER A 2 -40.53 46.41 -1.05
C SER A 2 -41.50 45.34 -1.58
N ARG A 3 -41.85 44.22 -0.92
CA ARG A 3 -42.08 43.83 0.49
C ARG A 3 -41.96 42.28 0.51
N GLY A 4 -41.69 41.53 1.58
CA GLY A 4 -41.94 41.70 3.01
C GLY A 4 -42.30 40.28 3.52
N GLY A 5 -41.64 39.84 4.60
CA GLY A 5 -41.88 38.53 5.20
C GLY A 5 -43.24 38.40 5.89
N ARG A 6 -43.57 37.17 6.30
CA ARG A 6 -44.54 36.88 7.36
C ARG A 6 -44.08 35.63 8.10
N GLY A 7 -43.65 35.84 9.33
CA GLY A 7 -43.60 34.80 10.36
C GLY A 7 -44.96 34.61 11.04
N GLY A 8 -45.00 33.59 11.88
CA GLY A 8 -46.08 33.24 12.81
C GLY A 8 -46.02 31.73 13.02
N GLY A 9 -45.61 31.15 14.16
CA GLY A 9 -45.67 31.65 15.53
C GLY A 9 -46.91 31.07 16.22
N ARG A 10 -46.71 30.41 17.37
CA ARG A 10 -47.66 29.75 18.31
C ARG A 10 -47.84 28.25 18.02
N GLY A 11 -47.50 27.32 18.91
CA GLY A 11 -47.49 27.35 20.37
C GLY A 11 -48.59 26.41 20.87
N GLY A 12 -48.27 25.43 21.73
CA GLY A 12 -49.28 24.52 22.27
C GLY A 12 -48.72 23.32 23.03
N PHE A 13 -47.97 23.56 24.09
CA PHE A 13 -47.80 22.58 25.17
C PHE A 13 -49.13 22.50 25.95
N GLY A 14 -49.57 21.28 26.30
CA GLY A 14 -50.35 21.06 27.51
C GLY A 14 -51.57 20.14 27.43
N GLY A 15 -51.44 18.96 28.05
CA GLY A 15 -52.41 18.54 29.06
C GLY A 15 -53.53 17.59 28.62
N GLY A 16 -53.41 16.32 28.99
CA GLY A 16 -54.50 15.35 28.90
C GLY A 16 -54.15 14.00 29.53
N ARG A 17 -53.94 13.98 30.85
CA ARG A 17 -53.95 12.75 31.66
C ARG A 17 -55.40 12.27 31.79
N GLY A 18 -55.64 10.98 31.51
CA GLY A 18 -56.71 10.25 32.19
C GLY A 18 -57.43 9.19 31.37
N GLY A 19 -57.32 7.94 31.83
CA GLY A 19 -58.43 7.00 31.77
C GLY A 19 -58.26 5.85 30.79
N GLY A 20 -57.99 4.65 31.31
CA GLY A 20 -58.12 3.43 30.54
C GLY A 20 -57.31 2.28 31.11
N GLY A 21 -57.72 1.76 32.26
CA GLY A 21 -57.31 0.42 32.66
C GLY A 21 -57.81 -0.58 31.62
N GLY A 22 -56.94 -1.50 31.23
CA GLY A 22 -57.34 -2.65 30.41
C GLY A 22 -56.30 -3.02 29.36
N GLY A 23 -55.72 -4.20 29.53
CA GLY A 23 -55.18 -4.95 28.41
C GLY A 23 -53.66 -4.88 28.25
N LYS A 24 -53.02 -5.98 28.64
CA LYS A 24 -52.07 -6.70 27.79
C LYS A 24 -51.20 -5.80 26.89
N SER A 25 -50.16 -5.24 27.45
CA SER A 25 -48.97 -4.84 26.69
C SER A 25 -47.75 -5.48 27.33
N MET A 26 -47.58 -6.79 27.07
CA MET A 26 -46.22 -7.29 26.83
C MET A 26 -45.69 -6.47 25.65
N PHE A 27 -44.45 -5.96 25.71
CA PHE A 27 -43.81 -5.04 24.73
C PHE A 27 -43.81 -3.53 25.04
N ALA A 28 -43.75 -3.12 26.31
CA ALA A 28 -43.29 -1.78 26.67
C ALA A 28 -42.20 -1.85 27.76
N GLY A 29 -40.94 -1.91 27.34
CA GLY A 29 -39.78 -1.97 28.23
C GLY A 29 -38.50 -2.54 27.61
N SER A 30 -38.60 -3.14 26.42
CA SER A 30 -37.47 -3.70 25.67
C SER A 30 -36.91 -2.69 24.66
N SER A 31 -36.52 -1.50 25.14
CA SER A 31 -35.78 -0.54 24.31
C SER A 31 -34.48 -0.07 24.96
N ASN A 32 -34.14 -0.62 26.12
CA ASN A 32 -32.96 -0.21 26.86
C ASN A 32 -32.38 -1.40 27.64
N ALA A 33 -32.12 -2.51 26.96
CA ALA A 33 -31.23 -3.53 27.48
C ALA A 33 -30.34 -3.97 26.32
N PRO A 34 -29.01 -3.97 26.49
CA PRO A 34 -28.14 -4.40 25.43
C PRO A 34 -28.37 -5.88 25.12
N PRO A 35 -28.24 -6.30 23.85
CA PRO A 35 -28.78 -7.57 23.33
C PRO A 35 -28.12 -8.86 23.85
N MET A 36 -27.31 -8.81 24.91
CA MET A 36 -26.52 -9.95 25.42
C MET A 36 -26.71 -10.20 26.93
N GLY A 37 -27.75 -9.65 27.57
CA GLY A 37 -28.02 -9.88 29.00
C GLY A 37 -27.05 -9.16 29.96
N LEU A 38 -26.22 -8.25 29.43
CA LEU A 38 -25.39 -7.35 30.23
C LEU A 38 -26.21 -6.15 30.70
N SER A 39 -25.94 -5.62 31.89
CA SER A 39 -26.52 -4.33 32.28
C SER A 39 -25.79 -3.19 31.56
N PHE A 40 -26.44 -2.02 31.41
CA PHE A 40 -25.74 -0.85 30.87
C PHE A 40 -24.56 -0.40 31.74
N ALA A 41 -24.61 -0.66 33.04
CA ALA A 41 -23.49 -0.42 33.94
C ALA A 41 -22.29 -1.32 33.57
N ASP A 42 -22.55 -2.58 33.22
CA ASP A 42 -21.50 -3.52 32.79
C ASP A 42 -20.87 -3.07 31.47
N ILE A 43 -21.66 -2.59 30.51
CA ILE A 43 -21.12 -2.10 29.22
C ILE A 43 -20.30 -0.81 29.38
N GLN A 44 -20.69 0.06 30.31
CA GLN A 44 -19.88 1.23 30.63
C GLN A 44 -18.61 0.87 31.41
N ALA A 45 -18.64 -0.23 32.17
CA ALA A 45 -17.49 -0.79 32.85
C ALA A 45 -16.58 -1.63 31.93
N MET A 46 -17.07 -2.08 30.76
CA MET A 46 -16.21 -2.69 29.74
C MET A 46 -15.18 -1.67 29.27
N SER A 47 -13.92 -2.08 29.32
CA SER A 47 -12.73 -1.24 29.09
C SER A 47 -12.86 -0.42 27.80
N ARG A 48 -12.94 0.91 27.95
CA ARG A 48 -12.85 1.89 26.85
C ARG A 48 -11.41 2.21 26.47
N GLU A 49 -10.46 1.66 27.21
CA GLU A 49 -9.05 1.84 27.00
C GLU A 49 -8.61 1.03 25.78
N ALA A 50 -7.87 1.68 24.88
CA ALA A 50 -7.26 0.98 23.76
C ALA A 50 -6.33 -0.10 24.31
N THR A 51 -6.52 -1.35 23.89
CA THR A 51 -5.61 -2.44 24.26
C THR A 51 -4.19 -2.07 23.85
N ALA A 52 -3.20 -2.42 24.68
CA ALA A 52 -1.80 -2.17 24.37
C ALA A 52 -1.43 -2.76 22.99
N LEU A 53 -0.60 -2.05 22.22
CA LEU A 53 -0.09 -2.51 20.91
C LEU A 53 0.65 -3.85 21.04
N TYR A 54 1.27 -4.09 22.19
CA TYR A 54 1.94 -5.33 22.55
C TYR A 54 1.36 -5.83 23.87
N PRO A 55 0.40 -6.76 23.85
CA PRO A 55 -0.06 -7.43 25.06
C PRO A 55 1.10 -8.15 25.76
N PRO A 56 1.12 -8.22 27.11
CA PRO A 56 2.11 -9.02 27.82
C PRO A 56 1.97 -10.50 27.41
N MET A 57 3.09 -11.12 26.98
CA MET A 57 3.12 -12.51 26.58
C MET A 57 3.55 -13.39 27.76
N ASP A 58 2.63 -14.17 28.30
CA ASP A 58 2.90 -15.17 29.33
C ASP A 58 2.48 -16.57 28.83
N PRO A 59 3.39 -17.56 28.79
CA PRO A 59 4.80 -17.51 29.22
C PRO A 59 5.75 -16.94 28.17
N LEU A 60 6.83 -16.32 28.64
CA LEU A 60 7.97 -15.95 27.81
C LEU A 60 8.65 -17.21 27.24
N PRO A 61 9.18 -17.17 26.01
CA PRO A 61 9.95 -18.27 25.47
C PRO A 61 11.19 -18.54 26.32
N SER A 62 11.43 -19.80 26.66
CA SER A 62 12.61 -20.21 27.44
C SER A 62 13.86 -20.19 26.56
N LEU A 63 14.94 -19.58 27.06
CA LEU A 63 16.26 -19.61 26.42
C LEU A 63 16.96 -20.94 26.74
N THR A 64 16.59 -22.00 26.01
CA THR A 64 17.26 -23.30 26.10
C THR A 64 18.55 -23.31 25.29
N GLU A 65 19.54 -24.07 25.74
CA GLU A 65 20.75 -24.31 24.95
C GLU A 65 20.42 -25.15 23.72
N TYR A 66 21.10 -24.86 22.61
CA TYR A 66 20.91 -25.59 21.37
C TYR A 66 21.37 -27.03 21.49
N THR A 67 20.47 -27.96 21.18
CA THR A 67 20.79 -29.37 20.99
C THR A 67 21.73 -29.54 19.78
N PRO A 68 22.54 -30.62 19.73
CA PRO A 68 23.43 -30.85 18.59
C PRO A 68 22.65 -30.93 17.26
N ASP A 69 21.46 -31.54 17.28
CA ASP A 69 20.61 -31.67 16.09
C ASP A 69 20.15 -30.29 15.59
N GLU A 70 19.71 -29.40 16.48
CA GLU A 70 19.31 -28.03 16.11
C GLU A 70 20.47 -27.22 15.50
N LYS A 71 21.70 -27.42 15.98
CA LYS A 71 22.89 -26.79 15.38
C LYS A 71 23.08 -27.26 13.95
N THR A 72 22.97 -28.57 13.69
CA THR A 72 23.08 -29.09 12.32
C THR A 72 21.99 -28.56 11.41
N ILE A 73 20.75 -28.44 11.90
CA ILE A 73 19.63 -27.89 11.13
C ILE A 73 19.90 -26.42 10.79
N SER A 74 20.35 -25.63 11.76
CA SER A 74 20.71 -24.22 11.57
C SER A 74 21.82 -24.05 10.53
N ASP A 75 22.86 -24.88 10.58
CA ASP A 75 23.96 -24.86 9.62
C ASP A 75 23.47 -25.20 8.20
N LEU A 76 22.60 -26.21 8.08
CA LEU A 76 21.99 -26.57 6.80
C LEU A 76 21.11 -25.46 6.24
N GLN A 77 20.30 -24.80 7.08
CA GLN A 77 19.46 -23.67 6.68
C GLN A 77 20.31 -22.49 6.19
N THR A 78 21.36 -22.15 6.94
CA THR A 78 22.30 -21.10 6.57
C THR A 78 23.04 -21.44 5.27
N GLY A 79 23.50 -22.68 5.15
CA GLY A 79 24.12 -23.22 3.93
C GLY A 79 23.17 -23.24 2.73
N PHE A 80 21.87 -23.45 2.95
CA PHE A 80 20.86 -23.39 1.90
C PHE A 80 20.64 -21.95 1.42
N ILE A 81 20.48 -20.98 2.33
CA ILE A 81 20.30 -19.56 1.99
C ILE A 81 21.49 -19.04 1.18
N THR A 82 22.71 -19.36 1.62
CA THR A 82 23.93 -18.93 0.92
C THR A 82 24.05 -19.55 -0.47
N ARG A 83 23.70 -20.83 -0.65
CA ARG A 83 23.66 -21.47 -1.97
C ARG A 83 22.59 -20.86 -2.87
N MET A 84 21.39 -20.60 -2.35
CA MET A 84 20.31 -19.97 -3.11
C MET A 84 20.68 -18.57 -3.60
N ARG A 85 21.30 -17.75 -2.74
CA ARG A 85 21.75 -16.39 -3.12
C ARG A 85 22.88 -16.39 -4.15
N LYS A 86 23.76 -17.40 -4.12
CA LYS A 86 24.82 -17.59 -5.12
C LYS A 86 24.35 -18.33 -6.37
N SER A 87 23.16 -18.92 -6.33
CA SER A 87 22.62 -19.67 -7.46
C SER A 87 22.34 -18.72 -8.63
N PRO A 88 22.46 -19.20 -9.87
CA PRO A 88 22.26 -18.35 -11.03
C PRO A 88 20.78 -18.01 -11.26
N TYR A 89 19.87 -18.56 -10.46
CA TYR A 89 18.43 -18.25 -10.46
C TYR A 89 18.08 -17.11 -9.49
N TYR A 90 19.03 -16.62 -8.70
CA TYR A 90 18.79 -15.47 -7.83
C TYR A 90 18.74 -14.18 -8.67
N ILE A 91 17.56 -13.57 -8.71
CA ILE A 91 17.32 -12.36 -9.50
C ILE A 91 17.89 -11.16 -8.71
N VAL A 92 18.92 -10.53 -9.28
CA VAL A 92 19.50 -9.29 -8.77
C VAL A 92 19.10 -8.16 -9.70
N GLU A 93 18.54 -7.09 -9.14
CA GLU A 93 18.23 -5.89 -9.92
C GLU A 93 19.51 -5.25 -10.44
N THR A 94 19.61 -5.09 -11.76
CA THR A 94 20.79 -4.46 -12.37
C THR A 94 20.73 -2.96 -12.18
N THR A 95 21.43 -2.44 -11.19
CA THR A 95 21.64 -1.01 -11.02
C THR A 95 22.74 -0.54 -11.96
N LYS A 96 22.43 0.37 -12.88
CA LYS A 96 23.46 1.04 -13.68
C LYS A 96 24.19 2.02 -12.78
N SER A 97 25.52 1.94 -12.72
CA SER A 97 26.33 2.91 -11.97
C SER A 97 26.20 4.28 -12.62
N THR A 98 25.87 5.30 -11.83
CA THR A 98 25.85 6.71 -12.24
C THR A 98 27.21 7.39 -12.10
N GLU A 99 28.20 6.68 -11.53
CA GLU A 99 29.56 7.18 -11.35
C GLU A 99 30.40 7.06 -12.63
N LEU A 100 31.43 7.91 -12.75
CA LEU A 100 32.40 7.81 -13.82
C LEU A 100 33.12 6.45 -13.78
N PRO A 101 33.38 5.82 -14.94
CA PRO A 101 34.02 4.52 -15.01
C PRO A 101 35.42 4.58 -14.42
N ARG A 102 35.72 3.73 -13.44
CA ARG A 102 37.03 3.64 -12.81
C ARG A 102 37.80 2.47 -13.39
N TYR A 103 39.12 2.59 -13.47
CA TYR A 103 39.97 1.47 -13.92
C TYR A 103 39.83 0.23 -13.01
N SER A 104 39.47 0.43 -11.74
CA SER A 104 39.20 -0.65 -10.77
C SER A 104 38.05 -1.57 -11.17
N ASP A 105 37.09 -1.10 -11.97
CA ASP A 105 35.92 -1.89 -12.37
C ASP A 105 36.31 -3.09 -13.24
N LYS A 106 37.48 -3.04 -13.90
CA LYS A 106 38.01 -4.15 -14.70
C LYS A 106 38.29 -5.41 -13.89
N TYR A 107 38.58 -5.29 -12.60
CA TYR A 107 38.89 -6.40 -11.72
C TYR A 107 37.71 -6.80 -10.84
N ARG A 108 36.55 -6.16 -11.00
CA ARG A 108 35.36 -6.53 -10.26
C ARG A 108 34.84 -7.87 -10.80
N PRO A 109 34.67 -8.90 -9.95
CA PRO A 109 34.17 -10.18 -10.42
C PRO A 109 32.78 -9.97 -11.03
N SER A 110 32.63 -10.39 -12.29
CA SER A 110 31.32 -10.37 -12.94
C SER A 110 30.37 -11.32 -12.20
N PRO A 111 29.09 -10.96 -12.04
CA PRO A 111 28.13 -11.88 -11.47
C PRO A 111 28.06 -13.14 -12.35
N ALA A 112 27.89 -14.30 -11.72
CA ALA A 112 27.78 -15.57 -12.42
C ALA A 112 26.71 -15.49 -13.53
N SER A 113 27.03 -16.05 -14.70
CA SER A 113 26.13 -16.03 -15.85
C SER A 113 24.82 -16.75 -15.51
N GLN A 114 23.69 -16.07 -15.75
CA GLN A 114 22.36 -16.64 -15.57
C GLN A 114 22.04 -17.63 -16.69
N PRO A 115 21.32 -18.74 -16.42
CA PRO A 115 20.88 -19.66 -17.45
C PRO A 115 19.93 -18.96 -18.43
N THR A 116 20.06 -19.29 -19.71
CA THR A 116 19.18 -18.79 -20.75
C THR A 116 17.84 -19.52 -20.73
N LEU A 117 16.74 -18.79 -20.92
CA LEU A 117 15.41 -19.39 -20.99
C LEU A 117 15.22 -20.09 -22.35
N LYS A 118 14.46 -21.19 -22.36
CA LYS A 118 14.03 -21.90 -23.56
C LYS A 118 12.57 -21.59 -23.87
N ARG A 119 12.23 -21.49 -25.16
CA ARG A 119 10.86 -21.17 -25.60
C ARG A 119 9.87 -22.31 -25.33
N SER A 120 10.34 -23.57 -25.37
CA SER A 120 9.53 -24.78 -25.15
C SER A 120 9.03 -24.92 -23.72
N ASP A 121 9.82 -24.45 -22.75
CA ASP A 121 9.56 -24.69 -21.32
C ASP A 121 8.65 -23.59 -20.73
N LEU A 122 8.29 -22.59 -21.54
CA LEU A 122 7.49 -21.45 -21.14
C LEU A 122 6.09 -21.50 -21.77
N HIS A 123 5.08 -21.27 -20.95
CA HIS A 123 3.71 -21.15 -21.41
C HIS A 123 3.48 -19.77 -22.08
N GLN A 124 3.55 -19.73 -23.40
CA GLN A 124 3.49 -18.48 -24.19
C GLN A 124 2.31 -17.55 -23.85
N PRO A 125 1.05 -18.02 -23.67
CA PRO A 125 -0.07 -17.09 -23.44
C PRO A 125 -0.12 -16.53 -22.02
N PHE A 126 0.71 -17.01 -21.08
CA PHE A 126 0.86 -16.38 -19.76
C PHE A 126 1.64 -15.07 -19.82
N PHE A 127 2.55 -14.93 -20.78
CA PHE A 127 3.41 -13.75 -20.90
C PHE A 127 2.83 -12.72 -21.88
N PRO A 128 2.96 -11.42 -21.59
CA PRO A 128 2.72 -10.39 -22.59
C PRO A 128 3.55 -10.66 -23.85
N GLN A 129 2.90 -10.70 -25.02
CA GLN A 129 3.53 -11.08 -26.29
C GLN A 129 4.75 -10.19 -26.61
N GLU A 130 4.69 -8.90 -26.27
CA GLU A 130 5.79 -7.96 -26.46
C GLU A 130 7.06 -8.33 -25.70
N ILE A 131 6.92 -8.81 -24.47
CA ILE A 131 8.04 -9.18 -23.60
C ILE A 131 8.59 -10.53 -24.04
N PHE A 132 7.70 -11.48 -24.32
CA PHE A 132 8.07 -12.82 -24.76
C PHE A 132 8.83 -12.79 -26.10
N GLU A 133 8.29 -12.10 -27.10
CA GLU A 133 8.97 -11.97 -28.38
C GLU A 133 10.22 -11.10 -28.29
N GLY A 134 10.21 -10.05 -27.47
CA GLY A 134 11.37 -9.18 -27.28
C GLY A 134 12.58 -9.88 -26.66
N TYR A 135 12.34 -10.81 -25.73
CA TYR A 135 13.41 -11.62 -25.12
C TYR A 135 14.00 -12.63 -26.10
N PHE A 136 13.16 -13.39 -26.82
CA PHE A 136 13.62 -14.43 -27.74
C PHE A 136 14.06 -13.90 -29.11
N ASN A 137 13.58 -12.73 -29.55
CA ASN A 137 13.92 -12.09 -30.82
C ASN A 137 14.43 -10.65 -30.60
N PRO A 138 15.63 -10.46 -30.00
CA PRO A 138 16.15 -9.13 -29.68
C PRO A 138 16.38 -8.24 -30.92
N LYS A 139 16.44 -8.84 -32.12
CA LYS A 139 16.58 -8.13 -33.40
C LYS A 139 15.27 -7.50 -33.89
N LYS A 140 14.11 -7.95 -33.40
CA LYS A 140 12.82 -7.31 -33.68
C LYS A 140 12.71 -6.10 -32.77
N LYS A 141 13.23 -4.96 -33.23
CA LYS A 141 13.18 -3.68 -32.50
C LYS A 141 11.77 -3.44 -31.97
N ARG A 142 11.65 -3.31 -30.65
CA ARG A 142 10.45 -2.81 -29.99
C ARG A 142 10.01 -1.53 -30.70
N LYS A 143 8.87 -1.58 -31.41
CA LYS A 143 8.08 -0.39 -31.69
C LYS A 143 7.42 0.00 -30.37
N ILE A 144 8.20 0.57 -29.44
CA ILE A 144 7.62 1.33 -28.35
C ILE A 144 6.86 2.45 -29.06
N THR A 145 5.55 2.34 -29.12
CA THR A 145 4.67 3.48 -29.39
C THR A 145 4.97 4.49 -28.29
N LYS A 146 5.94 5.36 -28.55
CA LYS A 146 6.16 6.57 -27.77
C LYS A 146 4.81 7.26 -27.74
N SER A 147 4.14 7.24 -26.60
CA SER A 147 3.01 8.12 -26.35
C SER A 147 3.53 9.54 -26.58
N THR A 148 3.08 10.13 -27.68
CA THR A 148 3.39 11.47 -28.13
C THR A 148 2.76 12.48 -27.19
N SER A 149 3.50 12.96 -26.19
CA SER A 149 3.08 14.15 -25.43
C SER A 149 4.22 14.82 -24.67
N LYS A 150 5.29 15.21 -25.37
CA LYS A 150 6.14 16.32 -24.93
C LYS A 150 6.52 17.16 -26.14
N LYS A 151 5.60 18.04 -26.54
CA LYS A 151 5.92 19.20 -27.38
C LYS A 151 7.01 19.97 -26.64
N LYS A 152 8.23 19.96 -27.15
CA LYS A 152 9.26 20.90 -26.70
C LYS A 152 8.79 22.29 -27.16
N LEU A 153 8.45 23.15 -26.21
CA LEU A 153 8.31 24.58 -26.47
C LEU A 153 9.70 25.11 -26.78
N ASN A 154 9.86 25.71 -27.96
CA ASN A 154 11.10 26.41 -28.32
C ASN A 154 11.08 27.78 -27.62
N LEU A 155 11.98 27.99 -26.66
CA LEU A 155 12.11 29.23 -25.87
C LEU A 155 12.83 30.37 -26.62
N ASN A 156 13.25 30.18 -27.87
CA ASN A 156 14.00 31.18 -28.64
C ASN A 156 13.11 32.22 -29.33
N GLU A 157 11.78 32.07 -29.32
CA GLU A 157 10.85 32.97 -30.03
C GLU A 157 10.24 34.04 -29.11
N MET A 158 10.57 34.06 -27.81
CA MET A 158 10.05 35.05 -26.84
C MET A 158 11.08 36.10 -26.40
N ALA A 159 12.31 36.08 -26.93
CA ALA A 159 13.40 36.96 -26.48
C ALA A 159 13.58 38.23 -27.33
N GLU A 160 12.76 38.47 -28.36
CA GLU A 160 13.00 39.54 -29.33
C GLU A 160 12.09 40.78 -29.16
N ASP A 161 11.13 40.78 -28.22
CA ASP A 161 10.19 41.89 -27.97
C ASP A 161 10.44 42.64 -26.65
N GLY A 162 11.72 42.85 -26.27
CA GLY A 162 12.07 43.38 -24.94
C GLY A 162 13.03 44.57 -24.86
N ASP A 163 13.68 44.97 -25.96
CA ASP A 163 14.80 45.93 -25.92
C ASP A 163 14.49 47.25 -26.65
N ASP A 164 13.44 47.97 -26.25
CA ASP A 164 13.19 49.36 -26.70
C ASP A 164 12.47 50.19 -25.63
N GLN A 165 13.10 50.38 -24.46
CA GLN A 165 12.81 51.53 -23.58
C GLN A 165 13.79 51.65 -22.40
N VAL A 166 14.99 52.22 -22.64
CA VAL A 166 15.61 53.22 -21.74
C VAL A 166 16.87 53.80 -22.37
N ARG A 167 16.74 54.99 -22.99
CA ARG A 167 17.82 55.98 -23.02
C ARG A 167 17.25 57.39 -23.16
N ALA A 168 17.80 58.27 -22.31
CA ALA A 168 17.76 59.73 -22.32
C ALA A 168 16.52 60.42 -21.70
N CYS A 169 16.63 60.74 -20.40
CA CYS A 169 16.76 62.12 -19.91
C CYS A 169 17.49 62.12 -18.56
#